data_AF-A0A7R9MSF8-F1
#
_entry.id   AF-A0A7R9MSF8-F1
#
_cell.length_a   1.000
_cell.length_b   1.000
_cell.length_c   1.000
_cell.angle_alpha   90.00
_cell.angle_beta   90.00
_cell.angle_gamma   90.00
#
_symmetry.space_group_name_H-M   'P 1'
#
loop_
_entity.id
_entity.type
_entity.pdbx_description
1 polymer ?
#
loop_
_entity_poly.entity_id
_entity_poly.type
_entity_poly.pdbx_seq_one_letter_code
_entity_poly.pdbx_strand_id
1 'polypeptide(L)'
;MFHKDRPVLGTVEALSKAKETARKLGCDPYDYKWLDCLRAIENPDLFLEPTEAEVGFGVTWPVFGTEFLPVLPQKAFETNKYNSDVDVMAGATKDEGHVLAVSHFPQMRSEFNKNKFHELIELQREIYHNIDVQKVSDYYLQNRDPENPHDLKQAFGQLFGDMLIVCPTYEFAKRFAKSGRDTNLFAMLGCDEHTICHGAELPYVFGDPVRTPQMFTETDYDFSLDIMKIWTNFAKNM
;
A
#
# COMPACT_ATOMS: atom_id res chain seq x y z
N MET A 1 13.12 5.48 -0.06
CA MET A 1 13.41 5.41 1.39
C MET A 1 12.32 4.56 2.01
N PHE A 2 12.55 3.25 2.18
CA PHE A 2 11.70 2.47 3.09
C PHE A 2 11.81 3.15 4.45
N HIS A 3 10.68 3.56 5.05
CA HIS A 3 10.75 3.96 6.45
C HIS A 3 11.30 2.78 7.24
N LYS A 4 12.25 3.04 8.14
CA LYS A 4 13.00 1.99 8.83
C LYS A 4 12.09 1.09 9.66
N ASP A 5 10.97 1.64 10.14
CA ASP A 5 10.10 1.03 11.14
C ASP A 5 8.63 0.98 10.74
N ARG A 6 8.28 1.28 9.48
CA ARG A 6 6.90 1.16 8.99
C ARG A 6 6.88 0.42 7.65
N PRO A 7 5.92 -0.49 7.43
CA PRO A 7 4.66 -0.56 8.15
C PRO A 7 4.48 -1.88 8.94
N VAL A 8 5.33 -2.12 9.94
CA VAL A 8 5.17 -3.25 10.87
C VAL A 8 5.17 -2.73 12.29
N LEU A 9 4.37 -3.35 13.16
CA LEU A 9 4.27 -2.93 14.56
C LEU A 9 5.20 -3.79 15.43
N GLY A 10 5.81 -3.18 16.45
CA GLY A 10 6.49 -3.97 17.49
C GLY A 10 5.48 -4.65 18.39
N THR A 11 5.83 -5.79 18.99
CA THR A 11 4.93 -6.52 19.92
C THR A 11 4.35 -5.65 21.03
N VAL A 12 5.14 -4.71 21.58
CA VAL A 12 4.69 -3.78 22.63
C VAL A 12 3.65 -2.79 22.10
N GLU A 13 3.88 -2.22 20.91
CA GLU A 13 2.94 -1.28 20.28
C GLU A 13 1.64 -1.99 19.88
N ALA A 14 1.76 -3.16 19.25
CA ALA A 14 0.63 -3.99 18.86
C ALA A 14 -0.22 -4.39 20.08
N LEU A 15 0.40 -4.79 21.18
CA LEU A 15 -0.31 -5.09 22.42
C LEU A 15 -1.00 -3.85 23.00
N SER A 16 -0.34 -2.69 22.96
CA SER A 16 -0.95 -1.43 23.42
C SER A 16 -2.20 -1.09 22.62
N LYS A 17 -2.13 -1.17 21.28
CA LYS A 17 -3.28 -0.95 20.39
C LYS A 17 -4.40 -1.95 20.65
N ALA A 18 -4.07 -3.24 20.78
CA ALA A 18 -5.05 -4.28 21.09
C ALA A 18 -5.78 -4.03 22.43
N LYS A 19 -5.05 -3.54 23.45
CA LYS A 19 -5.64 -3.17 24.75
C LYS A 19 -6.53 -1.93 24.65
N GLU A 20 -6.17 -0.95 23.82
CA GLU A 20 -7.01 0.22 23.56
C GLU A 20 -8.32 -0.19 22.87
N THR A 21 -8.23 -1.02 21.83
CA THR A 21 -9.40 -1.60 21.16
C THR A 21 -10.28 -2.36 22.15
N ALA A 22 -9.69 -3.18 23.03
CA ALA A 22 -10.45 -3.88 24.07
C ALA A 22 -11.26 -2.93 24.95
N ARG A 23 -10.68 -1.81 25.40
CA ARG A 23 -11.40 -0.80 26.21
C ARG A 23 -12.54 -0.15 25.43
N LYS A 24 -12.33 0.22 24.16
CA LYS A 24 -13.39 0.79 23.30
C LYS A 24 -14.58 -0.15 23.17
N LEU A 25 -14.30 -1.45 23.18
CA LEU A 25 -15.27 -2.53 23.11
C LEU A 25 -15.86 -2.95 24.47
N GLY A 26 -15.53 -2.24 25.57
CA GLY A 26 -16.05 -2.54 26.90
C GLY A 26 -15.38 -3.72 27.61
N CYS A 27 -14.29 -4.27 27.07
CA CYS A 27 -13.49 -5.30 27.71
C CYS A 27 -12.34 -4.69 28.52
N ASP A 28 -12.17 -5.11 29.77
CA ASP A 28 -11.04 -4.64 30.60
C ASP A 28 -9.74 -5.38 30.22
N PRO A 29 -8.76 -4.73 29.58
CA PRO A 29 -7.50 -5.36 29.18
C PRO A 29 -6.57 -5.75 30.35
N TYR A 30 -6.95 -5.44 31.59
CA TYR A 30 -6.25 -5.86 32.79
C TYR A 30 -6.90 -7.08 33.47
N ASP A 31 -8.10 -7.49 33.06
CA ASP A 31 -8.69 -8.78 33.41
C ASP A 31 -7.99 -9.90 32.62
N TYR A 32 -7.70 -11.03 33.24
CA TYR A 32 -7.14 -12.21 32.56
C TYR A 32 -8.09 -12.80 31.51
N LYS A 33 -9.39 -12.49 31.57
CA LYS A 33 -10.44 -12.92 30.63
C LYS A 33 -10.73 -11.93 29.50
N TRP A 34 -9.95 -10.86 29.35
CA TRP A 34 -10.22 -9.83 28.34
C TRP A 34 -10.32 -10.38 26.91
N LEU A 35 -9.58 -11.44 26.59
CA LEU A 35 -9.68 -12.14 25.30
C LEU A 35 -11.01 -12.89 25.14
N ASP A 36 -11.53 -13.50 26.20
CA ASP A 36 -12.82 -14.19 26.17
C ASP A 36 -13.97 -13.17 26.06
N CYS A 37 -13.84 -12.03 26.73
CA CYS A 37 -14.72 -10.89 26.55
C CYS A 37 -14.75 -10.45 25.07
N LEU A 38 -13.58 -10.23 24.46
CA LEU A 38 -13.49 -9.84 23.05
C LEU A 38 -14.15 -10.87 22.11
N ARG A 39 -13.95 -12.16 22.35
CA ARG A 39 -14.56 -13.24 21.56
C ARG A 39 -16.08 -13.34 21.71
N ALA A 40 -16.63 -12.83 22.82
CA ALA A 40 -18.06 -12.85 23.10
C ALA A 40 -18.82 -11.64 22.52
N ILE A 41 -18.12 -10.66 21.95
CA ILE A 41 -18.75 -9.51 21.32
C ILE A 41 -19.46 -9.94 20.03
N GLU A 42 -20.76 -9.72 19.98
CA GLU A 42 -21.54 -9.86 18.76
C GLU A 42 -21.37 -8.61 17.89
N ASN A 43 -21.09 -8.79 16.60
CA ASN A 43 -20.87 -7.71 15.62
C ASN A 43 -19.78 -6.69 16.03
N PRO A 44 -18.53 -7.13 16.27
CA PRO A 44 -17.45 -6.23 16.67
C PRO A 44 -17.17 -5.11 15.66
N ASP A 45 -17.49 -5.34 14.37
CA ASP A 45 -17.31 -4.37 13.29
C ASP A 45 -18.15 -3.09 13.46
N LEU A 46 -19.27 -3.15 14.19
CA LEU A 46 -20.10 -1.96 14.49
C LEU A 46 -19.41 -0.97 15.44
N PHE A 47 -18.40 -1.43 16.17
CA PHE A 47 -17.67 -0.63 17.15
C PHE A 47 -16.27 -0.24 16.69
N LEU A 48 -15.82 -0.84 15.59
CA LEU A 48 -14.59 -0.48 14.89
C LEU A 48 -14.94 0.49 13.77
N GLU A 49 -15.46 1.67 14.10
CA GLU A 49 -15.39 2.77 13.12
C GLU A 49 -13.89 3.01 12.89
N PRO A 50 -13.38 2.79 11.67
CA PRO A 50 -11.98 3.03 11.42
C PRO A 50 -11.78 4.52 11.59
N THR A 51 -11.07 4.91 12.66
CA THR A 51 -10.66 6.30 12.83
C THR A 51 -9.85 6.72 11.60
N GLU A 52 -9.79 8.02 11.29
CA GLU A 52 -9.00 8.51 10.13
C GLU A 52 -7.55 7.98 10.14
N ALA A 53 -7.00 7.69 11.33
CA ALA A 53 -5.68 7.06 11.52
C ALA A 53 -5.62 5.55 11.18
N GLU A 54 -6.76 4.86 11.15
CA GLU A 54 -6.88 3.41 10.95
C GLU A 54 -7.17 3.00 9.49
N VAL A 55 -7.74 3.88 8.66
CA VAL A 55 -8.11 3.63 7.23
C VAL A 55 -6.90 3.45 6.30
N GLY A 56 -5.73 3.17 6.85
CA GLY A 56 -4.49 2.96 6.12
C GLY A 56 -3.36 2.55 7.03
N PHE A 57 -3.45 2.84 8.34
CA PHE A 57 -2.40 2.60 9.34
C PHE A 57 -2.90 1.90 10.64
N GLY A 58 -4.04 1.20 10.58
CA GLY A 58 -4.78 0.65 11.74
C GLY A 58 -4.29 -0.68 12.34
N VAL A 59 -4.99 -1.16 13.38
CA VAL A 59 -4.67 -2.25 14.34
C VAL A 59 -4.22 -3.61 13.74
N THR A 60 -4.23 -3.77 12.42
CA THR A 60 -4.05 -5.03 11.68
C THR A 60 -2.72 -5.19 10.93
N TRP A 61 -1.74 -4.31 11.14
CA TRP A 61 -0.43 -4.49 10.51
C TRP A 61 0.33 -5.71 11.04
N PRO A 62 1.18 -6.35 10.21
CA PRO A 62 2.06 -7.42 10.66
C PRO A 62 2.91 -6.98 11.85
N VAL A 63 3.07 -7.88 12.83
CA VAL A 63 3.81 -7.62 14.07
C VAL A 63 5.15 -8.32 14.02
N PHE A 64 6.24 -7.55 14.15
CA PHE A 64 7.58 -8.10 14.28
C PHE A 64 7.93 -8.41 15.74
N GLY A 65 8.90 -9.29 15.96
CA GLY A 65 9.23 -9.86 17.27
C GLY A 65 8.32 -11.05 17.63
N THR A 66 7.66 -11.63 16.62
CA THR A 66 6.85 -12.84 16.73
C THR A 66 7.61 -14.05 16.18
N GLU A 67 7.09 -15.26 16.35
CA GLU A 67 7.68 -16.45 15.73
C GLU A 67 7.71 -16.36 14.20
N PHE A 68 6.63 -15.84 13.60
CA PHE A 68 6.51 -15.69 12.15
C PHE A 68 7.42 -14.58 11.59
N LEU A 69 7.46 -13.41 12.25
CA LEU A 69 8.29 -12.28 11.84
C LEU A 69 9.24 -11.89 13.00
N PRO A 70 10.37 -12.58 13.19
CA PRO A 70 11.21 -12.42 14.38
C PRO A 70 11.98 -11.10 14.45
N VAL A 71 12.23 -10.48 13.30
CA VAL A 71 12.94 -9.21 13.18
C VAL A 71 12.22 -8.30 12.18
N LEU A 72 12.51 -7.00 12.23
CA LEU A 72 12.08 -6.05 11.20
C LEU A 72 12.46 -6.54 9.79
N PRO A 73 11.57 -6.42 8.78
CA PRO A 73 11.88 -6.80 7.41
C PRO A 73 13.17 -6.15 6.87
N GLN A 74 13.42 -4.89 7.19
CA GLN A 74 14.62 -4.14 6.81
C GLN A 74 15.88 -4.81 7.39
N LYS A 75 15.84 -5.23 8.65
CA LYS A 75 16.92 -5.95 9.32
C LYS A 75 17.10 -7.37 8.76
N ALA A 76 16.00 -8.02 8.37
CA ALA A 76 16.06 -9.30 7.68
C ALA A 76 16.86 -9.18 6.37
N PHE A 77 16.60 -8.16 5.57
CA PHE A 77 17.39 -7.87 4.37
C PHE A 77 18.85 -7.51 4.68
N GLU A 78 19.11 -6.63 5.64
CA GLU A 78 20.48 -6.22 6.02
C GLU A 78 21.35 -7.39 6.52
N THR A 79 20.72 -8.39 7.13
CA THR A 79 21.42 -9.54 7.72
C THR A 79 21.28 -10.81 6.91
N ASN A 80 20.74 -10.74 5.68
CA ASN A 80 20.46 -11.88 4.81
C ASN A 80 19.63 -12.99 5.48
N LYS A 81 18.70 -12.61 6.37
CA LYS A 81 17.77 -13.51 7.06
C LYS A 81 16.42 -13.57 6.35
N TYR A 82 16.45 -13.85 5.06
CA TYR A 82 15.28 -14.05 4.22
C TYR A 82 15.58 -15.15 3.21
N ASN A 83 14.57 -15.68 2.53
CA ASN A 83 14.81 -16.62 1.45
C ASN A 83 15.35 -15.85 0.24
N SER A 84 16.66 -15.87 0.04
CA SER A 84 17.35 -15.19 -1.05
C SER A 84 17.48 -16.06 -2.31
N ASP A 85 17.16 -17.35 -2.22
CA ASP A 85 17.29 -18.30 -3.33
C ASP A 85 15.93 -18.55 -4.00
N VAL A 86 15.29 -17.45 -4.40
CA VAL A 86 14.03 -17.45 -5.14
C VAL A 86 14.05 -16.35 -6.19
N ASP A 87 13.45 -16.63 -7.33
CA ASP A 87 13.16 -15.58 -8.30
C ASP A 87 11.91 -14.83 -7.89
N VAL A 88 11.86 -13.54 -8.24
CA VAL A 88 10.81 -12.63 -7.83
C VAL A 88 10.28 -11.89 -9.05
N MET A 89 8.95 -11.87 -9.16
CA MET A 89 8.22 -10.98 -10.03
C MET A 89 7.49 -9.96 -9.16
N ALA A 90 7.78 -8.68 -9.37
CA ALA A 90 7.22 -7.58 -8.58
C ALA A 90 6.83 -6.41 -9.48
N GLY A 91 5.81 -5.66 -9.08
CA GLY A 91 5.26 -4.59 -9.89
C GLY A 91 4.36 -3.61 -9.18
N ALA A 92 4.09 -2.51 -9.87
CA ALA A 92 3.16 -1.46 -9.45
C ALA A 92 2.39 -0.94 -10.67
N THR A 93 1.23 -0.36 -10.40
CA THR A 93 0.42 0.37 -11.37
C THR A 93 0.87 1.83 -11.48
N LYS A 94 0.42 2.55 -12.51
CA LYS A 94 0.86 3.94 -12.75
C LYS A 94 0.31 4.93 -11.71
N ASP A 95 -0.95 4.77 -11.29
CA ASP A 95 -1.64 5.66 -10.34
C ASP A 95 -2.11 4.90 -9.08
N GLU A 96 -1.18 4.19 -8.42
CA GLU A 96 -1.41 3.42 -7.18
C GLU A 96 -2.13 4.20 -6.08
N GLY A 97 -1.73 5.46 -5.87
CA GLY A 97 -2.15 6.19 -4.70
C GLY A 97 -3.42 7.00 -4.85
N HIS A 98 -3.97 7.21 -6.05
CA HIS A 98 -5.08 8.16 -6.22
C HIS A 98 -6.36 7.70 -5.51
N VAL A 99 -6.82 6.49 -5.81
CA VAL A 99 -8.02 5.91 -5.17
C VAL A 99 -7.80 5.70 -3.67
N LEU A 100 -6.59 5.27 -3.28
CA LEU A 100 -6.24 5.09 -1.87
C LEU A 100 -6.24 6.42 -1.11
N ALA A 101 -5.70 7.49 -1.70
CA ALA A 101 -5.70 8.82 -1.12
C ALA A 101 -7.11 9.40 -1.01
N VAL A 102 -7.95 9.22 -2.03
CA VAL A 102 -9.37 9.62 -1.97
C VAL A 102 -10.12 8.84 -0.89
N SER A 103 -9.77 7.56 -0.68
CA SER A 103 -10.35 6.74 0.38
C SER A 103 -9.96 7.22 1.77
N HIS A 104 -8.68 7.51 1.95
CA HIS A 104 -8.05 7.78 3.24
C HIS A 104 -8.18 9.24 3.71
N PHE A 105 -8.15 10.21 2.79
CA PHE A 105 -8.17 11.63 3.11
C PHE A 105 -9.48 12.28 2.63
N PRO A 106 -10.46 12.53 3.52
CA PRO A 106 -11.72 13.18 3.15
C PRO A 106 -11.53 14.52 2.44
N GLN A 107 -10.44 15.24 2.71
CA GLN A 107 -10.05 16.49 2.06
C GLN A 107 -9.99 16.33 0.53
N MET A 108 -9.57 15.16 0.02
CA MET A 108 -9.47 14.84 -1.41
C MET A 108 -10.83 14.75 -2.10
N ARG A 109 -11.92 14.51 -1.35
CA ARG A 109 -13.31 14.46 -1.86
C ARG A 109 -13.97 15.83 -1.95
N SER A 110 -13.35 16.86 -1.37
CA SER A 110 -13.87 18.23 -1.34
C SER A 110 -13.15 19.16 -2.34
N GLU A 111 -13.47 20.45 -2.32
CA GLU A 111 -12.66 21.48 -2.99
C GLU A 111 -11.20 21.36 -2.55
N PHE A 112 -10.28 21.32 -3.50
CA PHE A 112 -8.86 21.05 -3.24
C PHE A 112 -8.02 22.19 -3.79
N ASN A 113 -7.12 22.70 -2.95
CA ASN A 113 -6.27 23.84 -3.27
C ASN A 113 -4.87 23.59 -2.71
N LYS A 114 -3.95 24.49 -3.04
CA LYS A 114 -2.54 24.36 -2.67
C LYS A 114 -2.32 24.24 -1.15
N ASN A 115 -3.13 24.91 -0.34
CA ASN A 115 -3.04 24.81 1.12
C ASN A 115 -3.39 23.40 1.61
N LYS A 116 -4.49 22.81 1.12
CA LYS A 116 -4.86 21.42 1.44
C LYS A 116 -3.81 20.43 0.94
N PHE A 117 -3.24 20.67 -0.24
CA PHE A 117 -2.14 19.87 -0.76
C PHE A 117 -0.93 19.87 0.20
N HIS A 118 -0.51 21.05 0.68
CA HIS A 118 0.59 21.18 1.63
C HIS A 118 0.26 20.58 3.00
N GLU A 119 -0.97 20.74 3.48
CA GLU A 119 -1.45 20.10 4.71
C GLU A 119 -1.33 18.58 4.62
N LEU A 120 -1.80 17.97 3.52
CA LEU A 120 -1.70 16.53 3.35
C LEU A 120 -0.26 16.02 3.22
N ILE A 121 0.66 16.82 2.64
CA ILE A 121 2.10 16.52 2.65
C ILE A 121 2.65 16.57 4.09
N GLU A 122 2.26 17.58 4.87
CA GLU A 122 2.68 17.72 6.26
C GLU A 122 2.23 16.53 7.12
N LEU A 123 0.99 16.03 6.92
CA LEU A 123 0.49 14.83 7.60
C LEU A 123 1.36 13.60 7.35
N GLN A 124 2.04 13.51 6.20
CA GLN A 124 2.93 12.38 5.92
C GLN A 124 4.13 12.32 6.87
N ARG A 125 4.46 13.40 7.61
CA ARG A 125 5.55 13.42 8.59
C ARG A 125 5.33 12.47 9.77
N GLU A 126 4.09 12.10 10.05
CA GLU A 126 3.77 11.10 11.08
C GLU A 126 4.35 9.72 10.76
N ILE A 127 4.53 9.44 9.46
CA ILE A 127 5.02 8.17 8.94
C ILE A 127 6.45 8.30 8.43
N TYR A 128 6.75 9.39 7.72
CA TYR A 128 8.02 9.64 7.07
C TYR A 128 8.65 10.89 7.68
N HIS A 129 9.41 10.70 8.76
CA HIS A 129 10.11 11.79 9.44
C HIS A 129 10.96 12.63 8.46
N ASN A 130 11.11 13.92 8.72
CA ASN A 130 11.92 14.87 7.93
C ASN A 130 11.43 15.18 6.50
N ILE A 131 10.12 15.15 6.25
CA ILE A 131 9.58 15.67 4.98
C ILE A 131 9.76 17.19 4.91
N ASP A 132 10.38 17.68 3.84
CA ASP A 132 10.40 19.09 3.47
C ASP A 132 9.21 19.36 2.53
N VAL A 133 8.15 19.97 3.07
CA VAL A 133 6.88 20.18 2.34
C VAL A 133 7.11 20.93 1.04
N GLN A 134 7.95 21.97 1.06
CA GLN A 134 8.17 22.80 -0.13
C GLN A 134 8.91 22.01 -1.20
N LYS A 135 9.98 21.29 -0.85
CA LYS A 135 10.71 20.47 -1.82
C LYS A 135 9.84 19.35 -2.41
N VAL A 136 9.03 18.70 -1.58
CA VAL A 136 8.10 17.66 -2.04
C VAL A 136 7.05 18.28 -2.96
N SER A 137 6.43 19.39 -2.55
CA SER A 137 5.47 20.13 -3.37
C SER A 137 6.07 20.51 -4.73
N ASP A 138 7.27 21.09 -4.72
CA ASP A 138 7.96 21.53 -5.95
C ASP A 138 8.25 20.34 -6.86
N TYR A 139 8.67 19.20 -6.31
CA TYR A 139 8.95 17.98 -7.08
C TYR A 139 7.71 17.41 -7.77
N TYR A 140 6.58 17.28 -7.06
CA TYR A 140 5.37 16.71 -7.65
C TYR A 140 4.59 17.68 -8.54
N LEU A 141 4.88 19.00 -8.46
CA LEU A 141 4.22 20.03 -9.27
C LEU A 141 5.06 20.56 -10.44
N GLN A 142 6.27 20.02 -10.71
CA GLN A 142 7.20 20.58 -11.73
C GLN A 142 6.58 20.82 -13.12
N ASN A 143 5.59 20.01 -13.51
CA ASN A 143 4.92 20.09 -14.81
C ASN A 143 3.39 20.17 -14.67
N ARG A 144 2.91 20.79 -13.59
CA ARG A 144 1.49 20.86 -13.23
C ARG A 144 1.12 22.29 -12.86
N ASP A 145 -0.13 22.67 -13.06
CA ASP A 145 -0.66 23.95 -12.61
C ASP A 145 -0.94 23.90 -11.09
N PRO A 146 -0.21 24.67 -10.27
CA PRO A 146 -0.37 24.64 -8.81
C PRO A 146 -1.69 25.25 -8.33
N GLU A 147 -2.45 25.93 -9.20
CA GLU A 147 -3.76 26.50 -8.88
C GLU A 147 -4.92 25.63 -9.41
N ASN A 148 -4.62 24.61 -10.22
CA ASN A 148 -5.62 23.68 -10.74
C ASN A 148 -5.90 22.55 -9.72
N PRO A 149 -7.13 22.42 -9.19
CA PRO A 149 -7.48 21.38 -8.22
C PRO A 149 -7.26 19.94 -8.72
N HIS A 150 -7.43 19.69 -10.02
CA HIS A 150 -7.23 18.37 -10.61
C HIS A 150 -5.75 17.97 -10.57
N ASP A 151 -4.88 18.90 -10.97
CA ASP A 151 -3.44 18.71 -10.97
C ASP A 151 -2.88 18.49 -9.57
N LEU A 152 -3.38 19.24 -8.59
CA LEU A 152 -3.04 19.07 -7.18
C LEU A 152 -3.47 17.70 -6.63
N LYS A 153 -4.68 17.23 -6.97
CA LYS A 153 -5.17 15.90 -6.55
C LYS A 153 -4.37 14.77 -7.20
N GLN A 154 -4.03 14.90 -8.48
CA GLN A 154 -3.17 13.93 -9.15
C GLN A 154 -1.75 13.92 -8.56
N ALA A 155 -1.17 15.10 -8.29
CA ALA A 155 0.13 15.23 -7.65
C ALA A 155 0.15 14.55 -6.28
N PHE A 156 -0.90 14.75 -5.47
CA PHE A 156 -1.00 14.10 -4.17
C PHE A 156 -1.21 12.58 -4.29
N GLY A 157 -2.06 12.13 -5.21
CA GLY A 157 -2.26 10.70 -5.48
C GLY A 157 -0.95 10.01 -5.88
N GLN A 158 -0.15 10.64 -6.74
CA GLN A 158 1.16 10.15 -7.13
C GLN A 158 2.12 10.09 -5.94
N LEU A 159 2.24 11.17 -5.17
CA LEU A 159 3.04 11.21 -3.93
C LEU A 159 2.68 10.07 -2.97
N PHE A 160 1.39 9.89 -2.71
CA PHE A 160 0.90 8.89 -1.78
C PHE A 160 1.19 7.46 -2.27
N GLY A 161 0.98 7.21 -3.57
CA GLY A 161 1.29 5.92 -4.21
C GLY A 161 2.79 5.62 -4.24
N ASP A 162 3.62 6.62 -4.52
CA ASP A 162 5.08 6.51 -4.51
C ASP A 162 5.59 6.13 -3.13
N MET A 163 5.05 6.75 -2.09
CA MET A 163 5.41 6.45 -0.71
C MET A 163 4.95 5.06 -0.27
N LEU A 164 3.69 4.70 -0.55
CA LEU A 164 3.07 3.50 0.00
C LEU A 164 3.38 2.21 -0.76
N ILE A 165 3.50 2.28 -2.10
CA ILE A 165 3.56 1.10 -2.97
C ILE A 165 4.75 1.16 -3.92
N VAL A 166 4.85 2.17 -4.79
CA VAL A 166 5.80 2.15 -5.93
C VAL A 166 7.25 2.12 -5.47
N CYS A 167 7.70 3.07 -4.62
CA CYS A 167 9.09 3.09 -4.17
C CYS A 167 9.46 1.87 -3.30
N PRO A 168 8.61 1.42 -2.34
CA PRO A 168 8.80 0.16 -1.64
C PRO A 168 8.98 -1.04 -2.59
N THR A 169 8.08 -1.23 -3.56
CA THR A 169 8.18 -2.34 -4.52
C THR A 169 9.47 -2.28 -5.33
N TYR A 170 9.85 -1.09 -5.81
CA TYR A 170 11.09 -0.91 -6.55
C TYR A 170 12.32 -1.24 -5.71
N GLU A 171 12.40 -0.75 -4.48
CA GLU A 171 13.53 -1.02 -3.59
C GLU A 171 13.58 -2.49 -3.14
N PHE A 172 12.43 -3.17 -3.02
CA PHE A 172 12.37 -4.63 -2.82
C PHE A 172 12.97 -5.38 -4.01
N ALA A 173 12.50 -5.10 -5.24
CA ALA A 173 13.01 -5.73 -6.44
C ALA A 173 14.52 -5.50 -6.63
N LYS A 174 14.99 -4.27 -6.38
CA LYS A 174 16.40 -3.89 -6.45
C LYS A 174 17.29 -4.68 -5.47
N ARG A 175 16.77 -5.12 -4.32
CA ARG A 175 17.52 -5.97 -3.37
C ARG A 175 17.71 -7.38 -3.93
N PHE A 176 16.69 -7.97 -4.55
CA PHE A 176 16.79 -9.29 -5.19
C PHE A 176 17.66 -9.27 -6.46
N ALA A 177 17.60 -8.19 -7.24
CA ALA A 177 18.46 -8.03 -8.41
C ALA A 177 19.96 -7.99 -8.03
N LYS A 178 20.28 -7.37 -6.87
CA LYS A 178 21.66 -7.31 -6.37
C LYS A 178 22.19 -8.64 -5.84
N SER A 179 21.33 -9.59 -5.46
CA SER A 179 21.76 -10.92 -5.01
C SER A 179 22.16 -11.86 -6.17
N GLY A 180 22.12 -11.39 -7.42
CA GLY A 180 22.57 -12.16 -8.58
C GLY A 180 21.54 -13.15 -9.13
N ARG A 181 20.27 -13.00 -8.74
CA ARG A 181 19.13 -13.75 -9.28
C ARG A 181 18.45 -12.98 -10.41
N ASP A 182 17.81 -13.70 -11.32
CA ASP A 182 16.99 -13.09 -12.37
C ASP A 182 15.76 -12.45 -11.73
N THR A 183 15.77 -11.13 -11.62
CA THR A 183 14.62 -10.36 -11.10
C THR A 183 13.88 -9.75 -12.27
N ASN A 184 12.65 -10.21 -12.50
CA ASN A 184 11.77 -9.61 -13.49
C ASN A 184 10.90 -8.56 -12.80
N LEU A 185 11.29 -7.29 -12.91
CA LEU A 185 10.43 -6.17 -12.53
C LEU A 185 9.39 -5.99 -13.63
N PHE A 186 8.11 -6.06 -13.27
CA PHE A 186 7.01 -5.84 -14.19
C PHE A 186 6.25 -4.59 -13.77
N ALA A 187 6.03 -3.63 -14.67
CA ALA A 187 5.12 -2.51 -14.42
C ALA A 187 3.81 -2.82 -15.16
N MET A 188 2.69 -2.90 -14.44
CA MET A 188 1.38 -3.13 -15.06
C MET A 188 0.65 -1.81 -15.29
N LEU A 189 -0.03 -1.71 -16.42
CA LEU A 189 -0.68 -0.50 -16.94
C LEU A 189 -2.17 -0.77 -17.19
N GLY A 190 -3.05 0.16 -16.80
CA GLY A 190 -4.44 0.33 -17.29
C GLY A 190 -5.57 0.09 -16.28
N CYS A 191 -6.42 1.09 -15.95
CA CYS A 191 -7.75 0.85 -15.33
C CYS A 191 -8.93 1.65 -15.90
N ASP A 192 -8.71 2.79 -16.56
CA ASP A 192 -9.72 3.47 -17.40
C ASP A 192 -9.04 4.44 -18.40
N GLU A 193 -9.85 5.15 -19.20
CA GLU A 193 -9.41 6.12 -20.21
C GLU A 193 -8.63 7.32 -19.63
N HIS A 194 -8.63 7.54 -18.31
CA HIS A 194 -8.07 8.74 -17.67
C HIS A 194 -7.07 8.46 -16.53
N THR A 195 -7.04 7.27 -15.93
CA THR A 195 -6.14 6.87 -14.84
C THR A 195 -5.92 5.34 -14.74
N ILE A 196 -4.82 4.92 -14.11
CA ILE A 196 -4.46 3.51 -13.89
C ILE A 196 -4.37 3.27 -12.38
N CYS A 197 -5.46 2.85 -11.76
CA CYS A 197 -5.57 2.79 -10.31
C CYS A 197 -4.93 1.54 -9.67
N HIS A 198 -4.87 1.50 -8.35
CA HIS A 198 -4.47 0.32 -7.56
C HIS A 198 -5.37 -0.90 -7.84
N GLY A 199 -4.77 -2.07 -8.11
CA GLY A 199 -5.47 -3.34 -8.33
C GLY A 199 -6.13 -3.50 -9.71
N ALA A 200 -5.94 -2.50 -10.57
CA ALA A 200 -6.46 -2.44 -11.93
C ALA A 200 -6.01 -3.59 -12.84
N GLU A 201 -4.86 -4.15 -12.53
CA GLU A 201 -4.22 -5.22 -13.28
C GLU A 201 -4.86 -6.58 -13.03
N LEU A 202 -5.56 -6.76 -11.90
CA LEU A 202 -6.07 -8.05 -11.45
C LEU A 202 -6.98 -8.73 -12.49
N PRO A 203 -7.98 -8.05 -13.12
CA PRO A 203 -8.81 -8.68 -14.14
C PRO A 203 -8.00 -9.25 -15.31
N TYR A 204 -6.91 -8.58 -15.70
CA TYR A 204 -6.04 -9.04 -16.79
C TYR A 204 -5.17 -10.22 -16.38
N VAL A 205 -4.67 -10.23 -15.14
CA VAL A 205 -3.92 -11.36 -14.56
C VAL A 205 -4.79 -12.61 -14.46
N PHE A 206 -6.05 -12.45 -14.07
CA PHE A 206 -7.00 -13.56 -13.88
C PHE A 206 -7.82 -13.91 -15.13
N GLY A 207 -7.62 -13.21 -16.24
CA GLY A 207 -8.20 -13.57 -17.54
C GLY A 207 -9.65 -13.15 -17.74
N ASP A 208 -10.16 -12.14 -17.04
CA ASP A 208 -11.53 -11.64 -17.24
C ASP A 208 -11.80 -11.18 -18.69
N PRO A 209 -10.88 -10.47 -19.38
CA PRO A 209 -11.05 -10.19 -20.82
C PRO A 209 -11.20 -11.45 -21.66
N VAL A 210 -10.58 -12.57 -21.27
CA VAL A 210 -10.68 -13.85 -21.98
C VAL A 210 -11.99 -14.59 -21.65
N ARG A 211 -12.46 -14.52 -20.39
CA ARG A 211 -13.66 -15.22 -19.92
C ARG A 211 -14.96 -14.53 -20.33
N THR A 212 -14.93 -13.20 -20.40
CA THR A 212 -16.10 -12.37 -20.75
C THR A 212 -15.74 -11.36 -21.84
N PRO A 213 -15.29 -11.80 -23.03
CA PRO A 213 -14.76 -10.92 -24.08
C PRO A 213 -15.75 -9.86 -24.56
N GLN A 214 -17.06 -10.09 -24.39
CA GLN A 214 -18.10 -9.11 -24.69
C GLN A 214 -18.10 -7.86 -23.80
N MET A 215 -17.39 -7.89 -22.66
CA MET A 215 -17.27 -6.77 -21.72
C MET A 215 -15.99 -5.94 -21.93
N PHE A 216 -15.13 -6.34 -22.88
CA PHE A 216 -13.78 -5.81 -23.07
C PHE A 216 -13.48 -5.56 -24.55
N THR A 217 -12.40 -4.84 -24.83
CA THR A 217 -11.92 -4.66 -26.21
C THR A 217 -11.08 -5.84 -26.68
N GLU A 218 -10.87 -5.96 -27.98
CA GLU A 218 -9.93 -6.96 -28.55
C GLU A 218 -8.49 -6.72 -28.03
N THR A 219 -8.09 -5.46 -27.86
CA THR A 219 -6.81 -5.09 -27.26
C THR A 219 -6.68 -5.60 -25.82
N ASP A 220 -7.74 -5.48 -25.01
CA ASP A 220 -7.75 -5.98 -23.63
C ASP A 220 -7.64 -7.51 -23.58
N TYR A 221 -8.27 -8.19 -24.54
CA TYR A 221 -8.18 -9.65 -24.69
C TYR A 221 -6.73 -10.09 -24.96
N ASP A 222 -6.08 -9.50 -25.96
CA ASP A 222 -4.70 -9.82 -26.32
C ASP A 222 -3.74 -9.47 -25.19
N PHE A 223 -3.91 -8.29 -24.57
CA PHE A 223 -3.12 -7.88 -23.42
C PHE A 223 -3.26 -8.86 -22.26
N SER A 224 -4.49 -9.27 -21.90
CA SER A 224 -4.72 -10.26 -20.85
C SER A 224 -4.05 -11.60 -21.16
N LEU A 225 -4.10 -12.07 -22.41
CA LEU A 225 -3.39 -13.29 -22.82
C LEU A 225 -1.88 -13.18 -22.61
N ASP A 226 -1.28 -12.04 -22.95
CA ASP A 226 0.16 -11.84 -22.78
C ASP A 226 0.55 -11.76 -21.29
N ILE A 227 -0.23 -11.06 -20.47
CA ILE A 227 -0.04 -11.05 -19.01
C ILE A 227 -0.15 -12.47 -18.43
N MET A 228 -1.20 -13.22 -18.77
CA MET A 228 -1.36 -14.59 -18.30
C MET A 228 -0.19 -15.49 -18.73
N LYS A 229 0.32 -15.33 -19.96
CA LYS A 229 1.52 -16.04 -20.43
C LYS A 229 2.75 -15.66 -19.60
N ILE A 230 2.97 -14.38 -19.32
CA ILE A 230 4.10 -13.90 -18.50
C ILE A 230 4.05 -14.52 -17.10
N TRP A 231 2.91 -14.43 -16.42
CA TRP A 231 2.73 -14.99 -15.07
C TRP A 231 2.88 -16.52 -15.05
N THR A 232 2.27 -17.23 -16.00
CA THR A 232 2.34 -18.70 -16.04
C THR A 232 3.71 -19.21 -16.48
N ASN A 233 4.43 -18.49 -17.35
CA ASN A 233 5.81 -18.84 -17.71
C ASN A 233 6.75 -18.60 -16.55
N PHE A 234 6.58 -17.51 -15.79
CA PHE A 234 7.34 -17.30 -14.56
C PHE A 234 7.10 -18.43 -13.56
N ALA A 235 5.84 -18.78 -13.30
CA ALA A 235 5.49 -19.86 -12.38
C ALA A 235 6.05 -21.24 -12.78
N LYS A 236 6.16 -21.54 -14.08
CA LYS A 236 6.62 -22.84 -14.59
C LYS A 236 8.14 -22.98 -14.69
N ASN A 237 8.86 -21.86 -14.81
CA ASN A 237 10.29 -21.84 -15.11
C ASN A 237 11.15 -21.35 -13.93
N MET A 238 10.60 -21.36 -12.71
CA MET A 238 11.35 -21.18 -11.46
C MET A 238 11.97 -22.48 -10.96
#